data_AF-A0A0F2QL19-F1
#
_entry.id   AF-A0A0F2QL19-F1
#
_cell.length_a   1.000
_cell.length_b   1.000
_cell.length_c   1.000
_cell.angle_alpha   90.00
_cell.angle_beta   90.00
_cell.angle_gamma   90.00
#
_symmetry.space_group_name_H-M   'P 1'
#
loop_
_entity.id
_entity.type
_entity.pdbx_description
1 polymer ?
#
loop_
_entity_poly.entity_id
_entity_poly.type
_entity_poly.pdbx_seq_one_letter_code
_entity_poly.pdbx_strand_id
1 'polypeptide(L)'
;MRAIILAGLVAAGTLAGCGGEVKDGHAQLVETCIAEGEVPDTCACIVDAMEARLSPDLFKRSVVAIAREKQPVGTYILSLSDAEKLEFFHAEQDMEACNLSDVSDE
;
A
#
# COMPACT_ATOMS: atom_id res chain seq x y z
N MET A 1 -48.81 14.63 -35.82
CA MET A 1 -48.34 13.30 -36.26
C MET A 1 -47.09 13.55 -37.10
N ARG A 2 -45.88 13.06 -36.79
CA ARG A 2 -45.45 11.83 -36.14
C ARG A 2 -44.39 12.11 -35.07
N ALA A 3 -44.47 11.35 -33.98
CA ALA A 3 -43.45 11.23 -32.97
C ALA A 3 -42.26 10.40 -33.48
N ILE A 4 -41.04 10.76 -33.09
CA ILE A 4 -39.96 9.80 -32.87
C ILE A 4 -39.42 10.06 -31.46
N ILE A 5 -39.32 8.95 -30.75
CA ILE A 5 -39.20 8.75 -29.31
C ILE A 5 -37.72 8.53 -28.95
N LEU A 6 -37.32 9.13 -27.83
CA LEU A 6 -36.41 8.68 -26.76
C LEU A 6 -35.21 7.77 -27.08
N ALA A 7 -34.04 8.19 -26.56
CA ALA A 7 -33.13 7.46 -25.67
C ALA A 7 -31.72 8.07 -25.85
N GLY A 8 -31.03 8.60 -24.84
CA GLY A 8 -30.80 7.98 -23.54
C GLY A 8 -29.51 7.17 -23.62
N LEU A 9 -28.36 7.80 -23.38
CA LEU A 9 -27.15 7.11 -22.94
C LEU A 9 -26.32 8.06 -22.08
N VAL A 10 -26.52 7.88 -20.78
CA VAL A 10 -25.62 8.28 -19.71
C VAL A 10 -24.26 7.70 -20.04
N ALA A 11 -23.31 8.56 -20.42
CA ALA A 11 -21.91 8.21 -20.38
C ALA A 11 -21.50 8.19 -18.90
N ALA A 12 -21.85 7.10 -18.22
CA ALA A 12 -21.16 6.70 -17.02
C ALA A 12 -19.73 6.42 -17.45
N GLY A 13 -18.87 7.42 -17.28
CA GLY A 13 -17.44 7.24 -17.33
C GLY A 13 -17.11 6.19 -16.28
N THR A 14 -17.03 4.94 -16.71
CA THR A 14 -16.30 3.91 -16.00
C THR A 14 -14.91 4.49 -15.82
N LEU A 15 -14.59 4.90 -14.59
CA LEU A 15 -13.24 4.87 -14.10
C LEU A 15 -12.82 3.41 -14.26
N ALA A 16 -12.36 3.08 -15.47
CA ALA A 16 -11.51 1.95 -15.71
C ALA A 16 -10.30 2.25 -14.83
N GLY A 17 -10.37 1.75 -13.59
CA GLY A 17 -9.21 1.62 -12.76
C GLY A 17 -8.15 1.00 -13.65
N CYS A 18 -7.07 1.75 -13.87
CA CYS A 18 -5.89 1.21 -14.50
C CYS A 18 -5.51 -0.02 -13.68
N GLY A 19 -5.94 -1.19 -14.16
CA GLY A 19 -5.51 -2.51 -13.72
C GLY A 19 -4.07 -2.74 -14.15
N GLY A 20 -3.20 -1.76 -13.90
CA GLY A 20 -1.80 -2.02 -13.67
C GLY A 20 -1.75 -2.79 -12.37
N GLU A 21 -1.72 -4.11 -12.53
CA GLU A 21 -1.58 -5.08 -11.47
C GLU A 21 -0.74 -4.54 -10.32
N VAL A 22 -1.28 -4.64 -9.11
CA VAL A 22 -0.56 -4.51 -7.84
C VAL A 22 0.46 -5.66 -7.69
N LYS A 23 0.80 -6.39 -8.77
CA LYS A 23 1.82 -7.44 -8.75
C LYS A 23 3.22 -6.92 -8.43
N ASP A 24 3.46 -5.61 -8.55
CA ASP A 24 4.72 -4.96 -8.16
C ASP A 24 4.58 -4.06 -6.91
N GLY A 25 3.45 -4.09 -6.20
CA GLY A 25 3.25 -3.19 -5.05
C GLY A 25 4.24 -3.44 -3.91
N HIS A 26 4.44 -4.72 -3.59
CA HIS A 26 5.45 -5.18 -2.64
C HIS A 26 6.86 -4.74 -3.06
N ALA A 27 7.29 -5.09 -4.27
CA ALA A 27 8.60 -4.72 -4.80
C ALA A 27 8.84 -3.20 -4.77
N GLN A 28 7.85 -2.37 -5.11
CA GLN A 28 7.94 -0.91 -5.04
C GLN A 28 8.21 -0.38 -3.62
N LEU A 29 7.59 -0.98 -2.60
CA LEU A 29 7.84 -0.61 -1.20
C LEU A 29 9.23 -1.09 -0.76
N VAL A 30 9.64 -2.29 -1.14
CA VAL A 30 10.99 -2.81 -0.84
C VAL A 30 12.06 -1.92 -1.45
N GLU A 31 11.94 -1.58 -2.74
CA GLU A 31 12.86 -0.67 -3.43
C GLU A 31 12.87 0.72 -2.80
N THR A 32 11.71 1.22 -2.36
CA THR A 32 11.63 2.52 -1.66
C THR A 32 12.36 2.47 -0.33
N CYS A 33 12.17 1.43 0.47
CA CYS A 33 12.87 1.22 1.74
C CYS A 33 14.39 1.12 1.54
N ILE A 34 14.85 0.37 0.53
CA ILE A 34 16.28 0.26 0.19
C ILE A 34 16.85 1.63 -0.22
N ALA A 35 16.09 2.40 -1.00
CA ALA A 35 16.50 3.74 -1.42
C ALA A 35 16.60 4.73 -0.24
N GLU A 36 15.91 4.47 0.86
CA GLU A 36 15.99 5.23 2.11
C GLU A 36 17.18 4.81 3.00
N GLY A 37 17.91 3.75 2.62
CA GLY A 37 19.18 3.36 3.22
C GLY A 37 19.14 2.10 4.08
N GLU A 38 18.00 1.42 4.14
CA GLU A 38 17.85 0.15 4.85
C GLU A 38 18.37 -1.04 4.02
N VAL A 39 18.71 -2.14 4.69
CA VAL A 39 19.24 -3.34 4.02
C VAL A 39 18.13 -4.13 3.31
N PRO A 40 18.41 -4.77 2.15
CA PRO A 40 17.38 -5.43 1.34
C PRO A 40 16.53 -6.47 2.09
N ASP A 41 17.16 -7.31 2.92
CA ASP A 41 16.46 -8.36 3.66
C ASP A 41 15.53 -7.78 4.74
N THR A 42 15.96 -6.74 5.43
CA THR A 42 15.12 -5.99 6.39
C THR A 42 13.95 -5.33 5.68
N CYS A 43 14.17 -4.71 4.52
CA CYS A 43 13.08 -4.12 3.74
C CYS A 43 12.08 -5.15 3.26
N ALA A 44 12.53 -6.31 2.78
CA ALA A 44 11.64 -7.41 2.38
C ALA A 44 10.78 -7.86 3.58
N CYS A 45 11.41 -8.09 4.74
CA CYS A 45 10.71 -8.48 5.96
C CYS A 45 9.67 -7.44 6.41
N ILE A 46 10.02 -6.14 6.40
CA ILE A 46 9.11 -5.05 6.78
C ILE A 46 7.89 -5.04 5.86
N VAL A 47 8.11 -5.14 4.53
CA VAL A 47 7.01 -5.10 3.56
C VAL A 47 6.16 -6.36 3.63
N ASP A 48 6.74 -7.53 3.90
CA ASP A 48 6.01 -8.76 4.17
C ASP A 48 5.10 -8.62 5.40
N ALA A 49 5.60 -8.01 6.48
CA ALA A 49 4.82 -7.75 7.69
C ALA A 49 3.64 -6.78 7.40
N MET A 50 3.85 -5.75 6.57
CA MET A 50 2.77 -4.88 6.09
C MET A 50 1.74 -5.68 5.30
N GLU A 51 2.16 -6.46 4.30
CA GLU A 51 1.24 -7.18 3.42
C GLU A 51 0.43 -8.25 4.17
N ALA A 52 1.01 -8.87 5.20
CA ALA A 52 0.35 -9.86 6.04
C ALA A 52 -0.71 -9.27 6.99
N ARG A 53 -0.53 -8.02 7.44
CA ARG A 53 -1.37 -7.41 8.49
C ARG A 53 -2.37 -6.39 7.97
N LEU A 54 -1.97 -5.60 6.97
CA LEU A 54 -2.85 -4.59 6.40
C LEU A 54 -3.89 -5.26 5.52
N SER A 55 -5.11 -4.72 5.53
CA SER A 55 -6.11 -5.11 4.57
C SER A 55 -5.61 -4.87 3.13
N PRO A 56 -6.04 -5.66 2.13
CA PRO A 56 -5.55 -5.51 0.76
C PRO A 56 -5.78 -4.12 0.15
N ASP A 57 -6.82 -3.40 0.59
CA ASP A 57 -7.07 -2.02 0.17
C ASP A 57 -6.07 -1.05 0.81
N LEU A 58 -5.84 -1.19 2.11
CA LEU A 58 -4.91 -0.36 2.86
C LEU A 58 -3.47 -0.56 2.36
N PHE A 59 -3.04 -1.80 2.11
CA PHE A 59 -1.73 -2.09 1.53
C PHE A 59 -1.56 -1.41 0.16
N LYS A 60 -2.56 -1.51 -0.72
CA LYS A 60 -2.54 -0.83 -2.04
C LYS A 60 -2.41 0.69 -1.92
N ARG A 61 -3.18 1.30 -1.03
CA ARG A 61 -3.11 2.74 -0.77
C ARG A 61 -1.76 3.14 -0.17
N SER A 62 -1.17 2.29 0.66
CA SER A 62 0.15 2.49 1.26
C SER A 62 1.25 2.48 0.20
N VAL A 63 1.20 1.52 -0.74
CA VAL A 63 2.10 1.50 -1.92
C VAL A 63 2.02 2.81 -2.69
N VAL A 64 0.81 3.31 -2.97
CA VAL A 64 0.64 4.57 -3.71
C VAL A 64 1.23 5.74 -2.92
N ALA A 65 0.83 5.92 -1.66
CA ALA A 65 1.25 7.06 -0.86
C ALA A 65 2.77 7.06 -0.61
N ILE A 66 3.33 5.93 -0.20
CA ILE A 66 4.73 5.83 0.23
C ILE A 66 5.65 5.68 -0.99
N ALA A 67 5.43 4.68 -1.84
CA ALA A 67 6.37 4.37 -2.91
C ALA A 67 6.23 5.30 -4.12
N ARG A 68 5.00 5.70 -4.49
CA ARG A 68 4.76 6.52 -5.69
C ARG A 68 4.71 8.01 -5.41
N GLU A 69 3.98 8.40 -4.38
CA GLU A 69 3.81 9.82 -4.01
C GLU A 69 4.93 10.31 -3.07
N LYS A 70 5.79 9.39 -2.60
CA LYS A 70 6.92 9.69 -1.69
C LYS A 70 6.46 10.43 -0.43
N GLN A 71 5.25 10.11 0.04
CA GLN A 71 4.73 10.66 1.28
C GLN A 71 5.50 10.05 2.47
N PRO A 72 5.94 10.86 3.45
CA PRO A 72 6.59 10.34 4.64
C PRO A 72 5.65 9.36 5.38
N VAL A 73 6.16 8.18 5.72
CA VAL A 73 5.38 7.08 6.31
C VAL A 73 4.60 7.51 7.56
N GLY A 74 5.25 8.20 8.49
CA GLY A 74 4.59 8.70 9.71
C GLY A 74 3.45 9.68 9.40
N THR A 75 3.64 10.59 8.43
CA THR A 75 2.59 11.52 7.99
C THR A 75 1.42 10.79 7.34
N TYR A 76 1.71 9.75 6.54
CA TYR A 76 0.69 8.89 5.94
C TYR A 76 -0.13 8.17 7.00
N ILE A 77 0.51 7.48 7.95
CA ILE A 77 -0.18 6.75 9.02
C ILE A 77 -1.06 7.70 9.85
N LEU A 78 -0.58 8.92 10.17
CA LEU A 78 -1.36 9.91 10.91
C LEU A 78 -2.63 10.38 10.18
N SER A 79 -2.63 10.34 8.85
CA SER A 79 -3.78 10.73 8.01
C SER A 79 -4.86 9.66 7.91
N LEU A 80 -4.57 8.42 8.31
CA LEU A 80 -5.50 7.30 8.25
C LEU A 80 -6.59 7.38 9.34
N SER A 81 -7.64 6.57 9.16
CA SER A 81 -8.63 6.33 10.22
C SER A 81 -8.01 5.56 11.39
N ASP A 82 -8.64 5.62 12.57
CA ASP A 82 -8.13 4.95 13.76
C ASP A 82 -8.07 3.41 13.60
N ALA A 83 -9.00 2.83 12.84
CA ALA A 83 -8.99 1.40 12.54
C ALA A 83 -7.79 1.01 11.67
N GLU A 84 -7.51 1.79 10.62
CA GLU A 84 -6.36 1.56 9.74
C GLU A 84 -5.03 1.82 10.46
N LYS A 85 -4.96 2.80 11.36
CA LYS A 85 -3.79 3.02 12.24
C LYS A 85 -3.53 1.81 13.12
N LEU A 86 -4.58 1.16 13.64
CA LEU A 86 -4.44 -0.03 14.45
C LEU A 86 -3.88 -1.22 13.65
N GLU A 87 -4.25 -1.37 12.37
CA GLU A 87 -3.63 -2.37 11.47
C GLU A 87 -2.13 -2.10 11.30
N PHE A 88 -1.73 -0.84 11.13
CA PHE A 88 -0.31 -0.45 11.10
C PHE A 88 0.42 -0.73 12.41
N PHE A 89 -0.22 -0.46 13.56
CA PHE A 89 0.35 -0.78 14.87
C PHE A 89 0.59 -2.29 15.06
N HIS A 90 -0.30 -3.13 14.54
CA HIS A 90 -0.09 -4.58 14.53
C HIS A 90 1.01 -5.01 13.56
N ALA A 91 1.12 -4.33 12.41
CA ALA A 91 2.23 -4.55 11.48
C ALA A 91 3.58 -4.16 12.11
N GLU A 92 3.64 -3.05 12.84
CA GLU A 92 4.84 -2.56 13.53
C GLU A 92 5.37 -3.58 14.55
N GLN A 93 4.49 -4.24 15.30
CA GLN A 93 4.89 -5.33 16.21
C GLN A 93 5.54 -6.52 15.48
N ASP A 94 5.04 -6.86 14.30
CA ASP A 94 5.66 -7.91 13.49
C ASP A 94 6.98 -7.43 12.87
N MET A 95 7.08 -6.14 12.51
CA MET A 95 8.32 -5.53 11.98
C MET A 95 9.44 -5.46 13.01
N GLU A 96 9.14 -5.38 14.32
CA GLU A 96 10.17 -5.43 15.36
C GLU A 96 11.04 -6.69 15.24
N ALA A 97 10.47 -7.80 14.76
CA ALA A 97 11.21 -9.02 14.50
C ALA A 97 12.21 -8.89 13.33
N CYS A 98 11.95 -8.01 12.36
CA CYS A 98 12.82 -7.79 11.21
C CYS A 98 14.16 -7.15 11.60
N ASN A 99 14.19 -6.30 12.63
CA ASN A 99 15.41 -5.69 13.16
C ASN A 99 16.21 -6.62 14.09
N LEU A 100 15.64 -7.75 14.51
CA LEU A 100 16.28 -8.73 15.39
C LEU A 100 16.96 -9.87 14.63
N SER A 101 16.63 -10.05 13.35
CA SER A 101 17.22 -11.06 12.46
C SER A 101 18.73 -10.87 12.25
N ASP A 102 19.26 -9.65 12.40
CA ASP A 102 20.70 -9.37 12.32
C ASP A 102 21.47 -9.68 13.62
N VAL A 103 20.76 -9.97 14.73
CA VAL A 103 21.37 -10.15 16.07
C VAL A 103 21.31 -11.60 16.55
N SER A 104 20.78 -12.54 15.74
CA SER A 104 20.55 -13.93 16.16
C SER A 104 21.61 -14.94 15.70
N ASP A 105 22.79 -14.48 15.30
CA ASP A 105 23.98 -15.32 15.03
C ASP A 105 25.13 -15.03 16.02
N GLU A 106 24.93 -15.27 17.33
CA GLU A 106 26.01 -15.51 18.31
C GLU A 106 25.66 -16.59 19.34
#